data_AF-A0A246GF04-F1
#
_entry.id   AF-A0A246GF04-F1
#
_cell.length_a   1.000
_cell.length_b   1.000
_cell.length_c   1.000
_cell.angle_alpha   90.00
_cell.angle_beta   90.00
_cell.angle_gamma   90.00
#
_symmetry.space_group_name_H-M   'P 1'
#
loop_
_entity.id
_entity.type
_entity.pdbx_description
1 polymer ?
#
loop_
_entity_poly.entity_id
_entity_poly.type
_entity_poly.pdbx_seq_one_letter_code
_entity_poly.pdbx_strand_id
1 'polypeptide(L)'
;MERIDFKNNQKDIIVSIINFNNSDFWRYIVNKNFYGIFIFENDTPSSILFESVQHEISLNSILFFYPYQKLEFISNLSGKLLLFHPNYFCLDVQAKEYGCQGVIFQNILQTRIMQLSTHDLYKIIHQFIPFKL
;
A
#
# COMPACT_ATOMS: atom_id res chain seq x y z
N MET A 1 -2.00 -16.73 -0.18
CA MET A 1 -1.37 -15.41 -0.01
C MET A 1 0.12 -15.58 -0.28
N GLU A 2 0.64 -14.90 -1.29
CA GLU A 2 2.08 -14.88 -1.60
C GLU A 2 2.69 -13.61 -1.00
N ARG A 3 3.87 -13.72 -0.37
CA ARG A 3 4.54 -12.60 0.30
C ARG A 3 6.05 -12.66 0.08
N ILE A 4 6.65 -11.51 -0.19
CA ILE A 4 8.09 -11.30 -0.30
C ILE A 4 8.49 -10.24 0.72
N ASP A 5 9.40 -10.58 1.64
CA ASP A 5 9.88 -9.69 2.70
C ASP A 5 11.32 -9.26 2.42
N PHE A 6 11.56 -7.96 2.38
CA PHE A 6 12.89 -7.38 2.36
C PHE A 6 13.28 -6.98 3.78
N LYS A 7 14.47 -7.38 4.22
CA LYS A 7 14.94 -7.19 5.59
C LYS A 7 16.22 -6.37 5.63
N ASN A 8 16.41 -5.61 6.70
CA ASN A 8 17.68 -4.96 6.99
C ASN A 8 18.73 -5.98 7.52
N ASN A 9 19.94 -5.50 7.79
CA ASN A 9 21.03 -6.31 8.36
C ASN A 9 20.71 -6.91 9.75
N GLN A 10 19.78 -6.29 10.49
CA GLN A 10 19.30 -6.76 11.78
C GLN A 10 18.14 -7.78 11.66
N LYS A 11 17.77 -8.16 10.42
CA LYS A 11 16.66 -9.06 10.06
C LYS A 11 15.27 -8.50 10.32
N ASP A 12 15.13 -7.20 10.56
CA ASP A 12 13.83 -6.53 10.62
C ASP A 12 13.27 -6.36 9.21
N ILE A 13 11.98 -6.63 9.05
CA ILE A 13 11.26 -6.39 7.81
C ILE A 13 11.16 -4.88 7.60
N ILE A 14 11.68 -4.41 6.47
CA ILE A 14 11.66 -3.00 6.06
C ILE A 14 10.66 -2.74 4.94
N VAL A 15 10.44 -3.73 4.07
CA VAL A 15 9.45 -3.70 2.99
C VAL A 15 8.85 -5.10 2.84
N SER A 16 7.55 -5.17 2.60
CA SER A 16 6.89 -6.42 2.19
C SER A 16 6.00 -6.17 0.97
N ILE A 17 6.04 -7.10 0.02
CA ILE A 17 5.10 -7.13 -1.11
C ILE A 17 4.19 -8.33 -0.90
N ILE A 18 2.88 -8.12 -0.91
CA ILE A 18 1.87 -9.13 -0.64
C ILE A 18 0.86 -9.17 -1.79
N ASN A 19 0.63 -10.36 -2.35
CA ASN A 19 -0.54 -10.62 -3.18
C ASN A 19 -1.69 -11.06 -2.27
N PHE A 20 -2.76 -10.27 -2.20
CA PHE A 20 -3.92 -10.54 -1.35
C PHE A 20 -5.17 -10.84 -2.18
N ASN A 21 -6.05 -11.66 -1.60
CA ASN A 21 -7.39 -11.96 -2.13
C ASN A 21 -8.46 -11.95 -1.03
N ASN A 22 -8.06 -11.56 0.18
CA ASN A 22 -8.87 -11.44 1.38
C ASN A 22 -8.17 -10.49 2.35
N SER A 23 -8.69 -10.37 3.57
CA SER A 23 -8.20 -9.46 4.62
C SER A 23 -7.21 -10.11 5.61
N ASP A 24 -6.70 -11.32 5.35
CA ASP A 24 -5.79 -12.04 6.28
C ASP A 24 -4.45 -11.32 6.49
N PHE A 25 -4.06 -10.44 5.56
CA PHE A 25 -2.83 -9.66 5.65
C PHE A 25 -2.81 -8.72 6.88
N TRP A 26 -3.97 -8.35 7.44
CA TRP A 26 -4.07 -7.43 8.60
C TRP A 26 -3.29 -7.91 9.81
N ARG A 27 -3.24 -9.23 10.04
CA ARG A 27 -2.47 -9.84 11.13
C ARG A 27 -0.98 -9.49 11.07
N TYR A 28 -0.47 -9.12 9.89
CA TYR A 28 0.93 -8.78 9.65
C TYR A 28 1.20 -7.28 9.68
N ILE A 29 0.22 -6.43 9.35
CA ILE A 29 0.36 -4.97 9.31
C ILE A 29 0.36 -4.36 10.72
N VAL A 30 -0.62 -4.75 11.55
CA VAL A 30 -1.00 -4.00 12.76
C VAL A 30 0.15 -3.88 13.78
N ASN A 31 1.05 -4.86 13.84
CA ASN A 31 2.09 -4.89 14.87
C ASN A 31 3.35 -4.07 14.53
N LYS A 32 3.47 -3.54 13.31
CA LYS A 32 4.74 -2.97 12.80
C LYS A 32 4.66 -1.51 12.37
N ASN A 33 3.50 -0.86 12.53
CA ASN A 33 3.29 0.54 12.14
C ASN A 33 3.76 0.84 10.71
N PHE A 34 3.50 -0.08 9.79
CA PHE A 34 3.84 0.10 8.38
C PHE A 34 2.87 1.03 7.68
N TYR A 35 3.41 1.80 6.75
CA TYR A 35 2.62 2.42 5.70
C TYR A 35 2.28 1.37 4.64
N GLY A 36 1.14 1.54 3.97
CA GLY A 36 0.65 0.63 2.95
C GLY A 36 0.24 1.35 1.67
N ILE A 37 0.54 0.73 0.53
CA ILE A 37 -0.03 1.08 -0.77
C ILE A 37 -0.79 -0.14 -1.26
N PHE A 38 -2.11 -0.03 -1.30
CA PHE A 38 -3.00 -1.01 -1.89
C PHE A 38 -3.18 -0.69 -3.37
N ILE A 39 -3.02 -1.69 -4.22
CA ILE A 39 -3.34 -1.67 -5.65
C ILE A 39 -4.43 -2.70 -5.84
N PHE A 40 -5.66 -2.25 -6.11
CA PHE A 40 -6.81 -3.13 -6.27
C PHE A 40 -6.92 -3.62 -7.72
N GLU A 41 -7.09 -4.93 -7.88
CA GLU A 41 -7.19 -5.64 -9.16
C GLU A 41 -8.59 -6.24 -9.34
N ASN A 42 -9.60 -5.60 -8.74
CA ASN A 42 -11.00 -6.05 -8.81
C ASN A 42 -11.64 -5.63 -10.14
N ASP A 43 -12.12 -6.62 -10.89
CA ASP A 43 -12.86 -6.39 -12.15
C ASP A 43 -14.33 -5.99 -11.91
N THR A 44 -14.84 -6.19 -10.69
CA THR A 44 -16.22 -5.86 -10.30
C THR A 44 -16.24 -4.73 -9.27
N PRO A 45 -17.28 -3.86 -9.30
CA PRO A 45 -17.51 -2.87 -8.25
C PRO A 45 -17.45 -3.50 -6.87
N SER A 46 -16.60 -2.97 -6.01
CA SER A 46 -16.32 -3.51 -4.68
C SER A 46 -16.35 -2.38 -3.65
N SER A 47 -16.73 -2.67 -2.41
CA SER A 47 -16.81 -1.65 -1.36
C SER A 47 -15.79 -1.87 -0.26
N ILE A 48 -15.25 -0.76 0.25
CA ILE A 48 -14.46 -0.70 1.48
C ILE A 48 -15.08 0.29 2.46
N LEU A 49 -14.82 0.08 3.75
CA LEU A 49 -15.03 1.07 4.79
C LEU A 49 -13.65 1.60 5.20
N PHE A 50 -13.36 2.87 4.89
CA PHE A 50 -12.10 3.51 5.24
C PHE A 50 -12.39 4.69 6.18
N GLU A 51 -11.79 4.70 7.37
CA GLU A 51 -12.04 5.73 8.39
C GLU A 51 -13.54 5.95 8.69
N SER A 52 -14.34 4.87 8.66
CA SER A 52 -15.81 4.90 8.83
C SER A 52 -16.59 5.55 7.68
N VAL A 53 -15.94 5.81 6.55
CA VAL A 53 -16.59 6.28 5.31
C VAL A 53 -16.58 5.14 4.29
N GLN A 54 -17.74 4.86 3.70
CA GLN A 54 -17.84 3.84 2.65
C GLN A 54 -17.35 4.41 1.33
N HIS A 55 -16.48 3.67 0.66
CA HIS A 55 -15.96 4.01 -0.67
C HIS A 55 -16.17 2.86 -1.63
N GLU A 56 -16.51 3.20 -2.87
CA GLU A 56 -16.49 2.28 -3.99
C GLU A 56 -15.08 2.19 -4.55
N ILE A 57 -14.63 0.96 -4.76
CA ILE A 57 -13.37 0.61 -5.40
C ILE A 57 -13.68 0.13 -6.80
N SER A 58 -13.19 0.89 -7.78
CA SER A 58 -13.20 0.53 -9.19
C SER A 58 -11.86 -0.06 -9.61
N LEU A 59 -11.82 -0.66 -10.79
CA LEU A 59 -10.59 -1.18 -11.39
C LEU A 59 -9.50 -0.09 -11.45
N ASN A 60 -8.26 -0.47 -11.16
CA ASN A 60 -7.08 0.40 -11.12
C ASN A 60 -7.10 1.45 -10.00
N SER A 61 -7.83 1.18 -8.91
CA SER A 61 -7.78 2.03 -7.71
C SER A 61 -6.54 1.76 -6.87
N ILE A 62 -5.90 2.83 -6.41
CA ILE A 62 -4.84 2.78 -5.41
C ILE A 62 -5.33 3.43 -4.12
N LEU A 63 -5.02 2.80 -2.97
CA LEU A 63 -5.26 3.37 -1.65
C LEU A 63 -3.94 3.52 -0.87
N PHE A 64 -3.70 4.72 -0.34
CA PHE A 64 -2.60 5.01 0.57
C PHE A 64 -3.04 4.88 2.03
N PHE A 65 -2.54 3.84 2.69
CA PHE A 65 -2.84 3.46 4.06
C PHE A 65 -1.71 3.86 5.01
N TYR A 66 -2.07 4.45 6.14
CA TYR A 66 -1.14 4.97 7.13
C TYR A 66 -1.32 4.21 8.45
N PRO A 67 -0.30 4.15 9.31
CA PRO A 67 -0.43 3.52 10.62
C PRO A 67 -1.64 4.05 11.39
N TYR A 68 -2.30 3.15 12.12
CA TYR A 68 -3.48 3.41 12.98
C TYR A 68 -4.79 3.70 12.28
N GLN A 69 -4.80 3.76 10.96
CA GLN A 69 -6.06 3.91 10.23
C GLN A 69 -6.86 2.62 10.18
N LYS A 70 -8.17 2.79 10.02
CA LYS A 70 -9.14 1.71 9.91
C LYS A 70 -9.50 1.52 8.44
N LEU A 71 -9.34 0.29 7.97
CA LEU A 71 -9.75 -0.16 6.66
C LEU A 71 -10.40 -1.53 6.80
N GLU A 72 -11.66 -1.63 6.38
CA GLU A 72 -12.41 -2.88 6.37
C GLU A 72 -12.86 -3.17 4.94
N PHE A 73 -12.76 -4.44 4.55
CA PHE A 73 -13.21 -4.92 3.26
C PHE A 73 -14.67 -5.37 3.40
N ILE A 74 -15.60 -4.67 2.76
CA ILE A 74 -17.03 -5.01 2.76
C ILE A 74 -17.30 -6.08 1.68
N SER A 75 -16.56 -6.01 0.58
CA SER A 75 -16.61 -6.97 -0.53
C SER A 75 -15.33 -7.81 -0.61
N ASN A 76 -15.37 -8.90 -1.38
CA ASN A 76 -14.17 -9.65 -1.71
C ASN A 76 -13.25 -8.78 -2.58
N LEU A 77 -12.06 -8.49 -2.06
CA LEU A 77 -11.07 -7.64 -2.71
C LEU A 77 -9.78 -8.41 -2.94
N SER A 78 -9.15 -8.14 -4.08
CA SER A 78 -7.89 -8.73 -4.46
C SER A 78 -6.95 -7.69 -5.04
N GLY A 79 -5.66 -7.98 -4.97
CA GLY A 79 -4.63 -7.17 -5.59
C GLY A 79 -3.31 -7.27 -4.86
N LYS A 80 -2.57 -6.16 -4.90
CA LYS A 80 -1.21 -6.08 -4.38
C LYS A 80 -1.12 -5.06 -3.27
N LEU A 81 -0.33 -5.39 -2.27
CA LEU A 81 -0.07 -4.54 -1.12
C LEU A 81 1.44 -4.40 -0.97
N LEU A 82 1.91 -3.17 -1.09
CA LEU A 82 3.25 -2.78 -0.65
C LEU A 82 3.16 -2.27 0.78
N LEU A 83 3.92 -2.86 1.68
CA LEU A 83 4.14 -2.37 3.03
C LEU A 83 5.57 -1.88 3.16
N PHE A 84 5.77 -0.78 3.89
CA PHE A 84 7.11 -0.32 4.22
C PHE A 84 7.18 0.28 5.62
N HIS A 85 8.31 0.04 6.28
CA HIS A 85 8.62 0.62 7.57
C HIS A 85 8.82 2.14 7.44
N PRO A 86 8.36 2.96 8.40
CA PRO A 86 8.56 4.41 8.38
C PRO A 86 10.01 4.82 8.13
N ASN A 87 10.96 4.09 8.71
CA ASN A 87 12.39 4.37 8.56
C ASN A 87 12.98 3.93 7.21
N TYR A 88 12.24 3.23 6.34
CA TYR A 88 12.76 2.76 5.06
C TYR A 88 13.20 3.93 4.15
N PHE A 89 12.39 4.99 4.10
CA PHE A 89 12.72 6.20 3.33
C PHE A 89 13.54 7.24 4.12
N CYS A 90 13.92 6.94 5.37
CA CYS A 90 14.72 7.85 6.20
C CYS A 90 16.24 7.77 5.94
N LEU A 91 16.72 6.77 5.19
CA LEU A 91 18.15 6.54 4.99
C LEU A 91 18.62 7.13 3.65
N ASP A 92 19.09 8.38 3.75
CA ASP A 92 20.01 9.10 2.88
C ASP A 92 19.55 9.69 1.52
N VAL A 93 19.88 10.99 1.39
CA VAL A 93 19.92 11.89 0.21
C VAL A 93 18.61 12.54 -0.29
N GLN A 94 17.40 12.07 0.04
CA GLN A 94 16.15 12.77 -0.37
C GLN A 94 15.13 13.05 0.75
N ALA A 95 15.57 13.03 2.01
CA ALA A 95 14.71 13.31 3.17
C ALA A 95 13.98 14.66 3.11
N LYS A 96 14.47 15.62 2.32
CA LYS A 96 13.88 16.96 2.14
C LYS A 96 12.70 17.01 1.17
N GLU A 97 12.59 16.06 0.22
CA GLU A 97 11.50 16.03 -0.77
C GLU A 97 10.50 14.88 -0.52
N TYR A 98 10.97 13.74 0.01
CA TYR A 98 10.16 12.50 0.11
C TYR A 98 10.15 11.84 1.51
N GLY A 99 10.91 12.35 2.48
CA GLY A 99 11.03 11.76 3.83
C GLY A 99 9.85 12.09 4.77
N CYS A 100 10.09 12.04 6.08
CA CYS A 100 9.09 12.40 7.10
C CYS A 100 8.57 13.86 7.01
N GLN A 101 9.23 14.71 6.22
CA GLN A 101 8.80 16.07 5.85
C GLN A 101 8.49 16.21 4.34
N GLY A 102 8.38 15.10 3.61
CA GLY A 102 8.20 15.08 2.16
C GLY A 102 6.75 15.18 1.71
N VAL A 103 6.55 15.71 0.50
CA VAL A 103 5.25 16.03 -0.12
C VAL A 103 4.33 14.81 -0.24
N ILE A 104 4.90 13.60 -0.33
CA ILE A 104 4.16 12.33 -0.48
C ILE A 104 3.33 11.99 0.77
N PHE A 105 3.79 12.39 1.96
CA PHE A 105 3.14 12.04 3.24
C PHE A 105 2.64 13.26 4.04
N GLN A 106 2.84 14.48 3.54
CA GLN A 106 2.38 15.70 4.23
C GLN A 106 0.87 15.95 4.12
N ASN A 107 0.18 15.36 3.14
CA ASN A 107 -1.25 15.62 2.94
C ASN A 107 -2.11 14.44 3.43
N ILE A 108 -2.02 14.15 4.73
CA ILE A 108 -2.80 13.12 5.45
C ILE A 108 -4.32 13.30 5.24
N LEU A 109 -4.75 14.51 4.87
CA LEU A 109 -6.14 14.92 4.66
C LEU A 109 -6.61 14.87 3.19
N GLN A 110 -5.72 14.69 2.21
CA GLN A 110 -6.09 14.71 0.80
C GLN A 110 -6.39 13.28 0.29
N THR A 111 -7.31 13.20 -0.67
CA THR A 111 -7.89 11.98 -1.27
C THR A 111 -6.94 10.77 -1.25
N ARG A 112 -7.28 9.79 -0.42
CA ARG A 112 -6.45 8.63 -0.11
C ARG A 112 -6.64 7.48 -1.10
N ILE A 113 -7.71 7.56 -1.90
CA ILE A 113 -8.08 6.60 -2.93
C ILE A 113 -8.02 7.31 -4.28
N MET A 114 -7.16 6.86 -5.18
CA MET A 114 -7.03 7.43 -6.51
C MET A 114 -7.28 6.37 -7.57
N GLN A 115 -8.08 6.70 -8.58
CA GLN A 115 -8.21 5.86 -9.77
C GLN A 115 -7.07 6.20 -10.74
N LEU A 116 -6.34 5.19 -11.17
CA LEU A 116 -5.27 5.36 -12.15
C LEU A 116 -5.74 5.05 -13.57
N SER A 117 -5.09 5.72 -14.53
CA SER A 117 -5.12 5.26 -15.90
C SER A 117 -4.42 3.89 -15.99
N THR A 118 -4.85 3.07 -16.95
CA THR A 118 -4.21 1.78 -17.24
C THR A 118 -2.70 1.93 -17.48
N HIS A 119 -2.29 3.01 -18.17
CA HIS A 119 -0.88 3.31 -18.45
C HIS A 119 -0.06 3.56 -17.18
N ASP A 120 -0.58 4.36 -16.25
CA ASP A 120 0.13 4.67 -15.01
C ASP A 120 0.19 3.47 -14.08
N LEU A 121 -0.89 2.67 -14.05
CA LEU A 121 -0.89 1.40 -13.34
C LEU A 121 0.19 0.45 -13.87
N TYR A 122 0.32 0.31 -15.20
CA TYR A 122 1.34 -0.52 -15.81
C TYR A 122 2.76 -0.09 -15.40
N LYS A 123 3.04 1.22 -15.41
CA LYS A 123 4.33 1.75 -14.96
C LYS A 123 4.63 1.39 -13.50
N ILE A 124 3.64 1.56 -12.63
CA ILE A 124 3.74 1.28 -11.19
C ILE A 124 3.97 -0.21 -10.97
N ILE A 125 3.10 -1.08 -11.51
CA ILE A 125 3.21 -2.53 -11.33
C ILE A 125 4.54 -3.05 -11.85
N HIS A 126 5.04 -2.54 -12.98
CA HIS A 126 6.33 -2.96 -13.53
C HIS A 126 7.52 -2.62 -12.62
N GLN A 127 7.43 -1.56 -11.82
CA GLN A 127 8.46 -1.22 -10.82
C GLN A 127 8.33 -2.05 -9.54
N PHE A 128 7.14 -2.57 -9.24
CA PHE A 128 6.87 -3.43 -8.08
C PHE A 128 7.14 -4.91 -8.30
N ILE A 129 7.44 -5.33 -9.53
CA ILE A 129 7.87 -6.71 -9.80
C ILE A 129 9.36 -6.79 -9.39
N PRO A 130 9.71 -7.59 -8.38
CA PRO A 130 11.10 -7.88 -8.11
C PRO A 130 11.60 -8.65 -9.33
N PHE A 131 12.48 -8.04 -10.13
CA PHE A 131 13.26 -8.66 -11.20
C PHE A 131 12.58 -9.83 -11.92
N LYS A 132 11.95 -9.56 -13.06
CA LYS A 132 11.84 -10.61 -14.08
C LYS A 132 13.26 -10.85 -14.62
N LEU A 133 13.81 -12.02 -14.26
CA LEU A 133 15.03 -12.69 -14.74
C LEU A 133 16.35 -12.24 -14.12
#